data_AF-A0A963ESZ8-F1
#
_entry.id   AF-A0A963ESZ8-F1
#
_cell.length_a   1.000
_cell.length_b   1.000
_cell.length_c   1.000
_cell.angle_alpha   90.00
_cell.angle_beta   90.00
_cell.angle_gamma   90.00
#
_symmetry.space_group_name_H-M   'P 1'
#
loop_
_entity.id
_entity.type
_entity.pdbx_description
1 polymer ?
#
loop_
_entity_poly.entity_id
_entity_poly.type
_entity_poly.pdbx_seq_one_letter_code
_entity_poly.pdbx_strand_id
1 'polypeptide(L)' 'HGVANRLDLAEMSLATLQEFCPDIGEDVFAVLTLEGSVAARDHLGGTAPAQVAAAAQRALDKLQQR' A
#
# COMPACT_ATOMS: atom_id res chain seq x y z
N HIS A 1 -19.14 9.51 -3.31
CA HIS A 1 -19.18 8.96 -4.68
C HIS A 1 -19.15 7.43 -4.67
N GLY A 2 -18.07 6.77 -4.20
CA GLY A 2 -17.99 5.29 -4.18
C GLY A 2 -19.14 4.58 -3.46
N VAL A 3 -19.35 4.85 -2.17
CA VAL A 3 -20.45 4.22 -1.40
C VAL A 3 -21.83 4.47 -2.03
N ALA A 4 -22.08 5.68 -2.52
CA ALA A 4 -23.35 6.05 -3.15
C ALA A 4 -23.62 5.27 -4.45
N ASN A 5 -22.56 4.94 -5.20
CA ASN A 5 -22.64 4.20 -6.46
C ASN A 5 -22.27 2.72 -6.32
N ARG A 6 -21.98 2.25 -5.09
CA ARG A 6 -21.49 0.88 -4.79
C ARG A 6 -20.24 0.49 -5.59
N LEU A 7 -19.29 1.41 -5.69
CA LEU A 7 -17.99 1.21 -6.33
C LEU A 7 -16.86 1.26 -5.30
N ASP A 8 -15.92 0.33 -5.41
CA ASP A 8 -14.60 0.40 -4.78
C ASP A 8 -13.77 1.55 -5.40
N LEU A 9 -12.80 2.08 -4.66
CA LEU A 9 -11.83 3.05 -5.19
C LEU A 9 -11.08 2.50 -6.40
N ALA A 10 -10.73 1.21 -6.38
CA ALA A 10 -10.01 0.57 -7.49
C ALA A 10 -10.85 0.46 -8.78
N GLU A 11 -12.19 0.56 -8.66
CA GLU A 11 -13.13 0.48 -9.78
C GLU A 11 -13.45 1.86 -10.39
N MET A 12 -13.03 2.94 -9.74
CA MET A 12 -13.28 4.30 -10.23
C MET A 12 -12.34 4.64 -11.39
N SER A 13 -12.85 5.33 -12.40
CA SER A 13 -12.01 5.86 -13.47
C SER A 13 -11.04 6.92 -12.93
N LEU A 14 -9.89 7.09 -13.58
CA LEU A 14 -8.93 8.15 -13.24
C LEU A 14 -9.60 9.53 -13.28
N ALA A 15 -10.43 9.79 -14.29
CA ALA A 15 -11.18 11.04 -14.41
C ALA A 15 -12.06 11.30 -13.18
N THR A 16 -12.76 10.28 -12.69
CA THR A 16 -13.58 10.37 -11.47
C THR A 16 -12.73 10.66 -10.24
N LEU A 17 -11.55 10.05 -10.11
CA LEU A 17 -10.63 10.34 -9.01
C LEU A 17 -10.09 11.79 -9.11
N GLN A 18 -9.80 12.26 -10.33
CA GLN A 18 -9.30 13.61 -10.60
C GLN A 18 -10.32 14.72 -10.33
N GLU A 19 -11.62 14.42 -10.32
CA GLU A 19 -12.66 15.35 -9.82
C GLU A 19 -12.45 15.73 -8.34
N PHE A 20 -11.78 14.88 -7.55
CA PHE A 20 -11.45 15.16 -6.13
C PHE A 20 -10.10 15.83 -5.97
N CYS A 21 -9.11 15.43 -6.77
CA CYS A 21 -7.78 16.01 -6.76
C CYS A 21 -7.11 15.82 -8.13
N PRO A 22 -6.80 16.91 -8.86
CA PRO A 22 -6.22 16.82 -10.20
C PRO A 22 -4.82 16.19 -10.23
N ASP A 23 -4.12 16.14 -9.09
CA ASP A 23 -2.78 15.56 -8.98
C ASP A 23 -2.78 14.03 -8.94
N ILE A 24 -3.95 13.38 -8.88
CA ILE A 24 -4.03 11.92 -8.94
C ILE A 24 -3.64 11.45 -10.35
N GLY A 25 -2.59 10.64 -10.43
CA GLY A 25 -2.09 10.03 -11.66
C GLY A 25 -2.50 8.56 -11.83
N GLU A 26 -2.14 7.97 -12.97
CA GLU A 26 -2.36 6.55 -13.26
C GLU A 26 -1.66 5.60 -12.28
N ASP A 27 -0.58 6.07 -11.64
CA ASP A 27 0.17 5.34 -10.62
C ASP A 27 -0.66 5.00 -9.37
N VAL A 28 -1.79 5.69 -9.15
CA VAL A 28 -2.72 5.40 -8.05
C VAL A 28 -3.23 3.95 -8.08
N PHE A 29 -3.43 3.37 -9.26
CA PHE A 29 -3.94 2.00 -9.39
C PHE A 29 -2.92 0.95 -8.98
N ALA A 30 -1.63 1.29 -8.94
CA ALA A 30 -0.60 0.40 -8.42
C ALA A 30 -0.75 0.19 -6.90
N VAL A 31 -1.28 1.18 -6.17
CA VAL A 31 -1.44 1.13 -4.70
C VAL A 31 -2.86 0.84 -4.24
N LEU A 32 -3.87 1.04 -5.10
CA LEU A 32 -5.27 0.63 -4.87
C LEU A 32 -5.51 -0.86 -5.10
N THR A 33 -4.54 -1.68 -4.68
CA THR A 33 -4.64 -3.14 -4.59
C THR A 33 -4.24 -3.56 -3.19
N LEU A 34 -4.64 -4.76 -2.76
CA LEU A 34 -4.22 -5.26 -1.44
C LEU A 34 -2.69 -5.37 -1.37
N GLU A 35 -2.10 -5.97 -2.39
CA GLU A 35 -0.66 -6.18 -2.52
C GLU A 35 0.09 -4.85 -2.60
N GLY A 36 -0.39 -3.92 -3.43
CA GLY A 36 0.20 -2.59 -3.59
C GLY A 36 0.14 -1.76 -2.31
N SER A 37 -0.98 -1.80 -1.60
CA SER A 37 -1.15 -1.10 -0.32
C SER A 37 -0.18 -1.61 0.75
N VAL A 38 0.00 -2.93 0.85
CA VAL A 38 0.94 -3.54 1.79
C VAL A 38 2.38 -3.25 1.39
N ALA A 39 2.72 -3.37 0.11
CA ALA A 39 4.06 -3.12 -0.42
C ALA A 39 4.49 -1.64 -0.29
N ALA A 40 3.56 -0.69 -0.40
CA ALA A 40 3.85 0.74 -0.29
C ALA A 40 4.33 1.16 1.12
N ARG A 41 4.11 0.33 2.15
CA ARG A 41 4.61 0.59 3.51
C ARG A 41 6.06 0.12 3.66
N ASP A 42 6.93 0.54 2.75
CA ASP A 42 8.36 0.17 2.71
C ASP A 42 9.25 1.21 3.41
N HIS A 43 9.01 1.38 4.70
CA HIS A 43 9.85 2.16 5.61
C HIS A 43 10.23 1.30 6.81
N LEU A 44 11.21 1.74 7.61
CA LEU A 44 11.63 0.98 8.78
C LEU A 44 10.44 0.71 9.73
N GLY A 45 10.14 -0.58 9.94
CA GLY A 45 9.02 -1.03 10.76
C GLY A 45 7.68 -1.13 10.02
N GLY A 46 7.65 -0.85 8.72
CA GLY A 46 6.47 -0.95 7.88
C GLY A 46 6.09 -2.39 7.51
N THR A 47 4.96 -2.53 6.81
CA THR A 47 4.35 -3.82 6.48
C THR A 47 4.76 -4.39 5.12
N ALA A 48 5.62 -3.70 4.37
CA ALA A 48 6.12 -4.23 3.11
C ALA A 48 6.80 -5.60 3.33
N PRO A 49 6.63 -6.59 2.44
CA PRO A 49 7.23 -7.92 2.61
C PRO A 49 8.74 -7.88 2.88
N ALA A 50 9.47 -6.97 2.22
CA ALA A 50 10.88 -6.75 2.45
C ALA A 50 11.19 -6.26 3.89
N GLN A 51 10.37 -5.36 4.44
CA GLN A 51 10.51 -4.85 5.81
C GLN A 51 10.20 -5.93 6.85
N VAL A 52 9.17 -6.74 6.60
CA VAL A 52 8.81 -7.86 7.47
C VAL A 52 9.91 -8.92 7.48
N ALA A 53 10.44 -9.29 6.32
CA ALA A 53 11.57 -10.22 6.21
C ALA A 53 12.81 -9.69 6.96
N ALA A 54 13.16 -8.41 6.75
CA ALA A 54 14.28 -7.78 7.44
C ALA A 54 14.05 -7.71 8.97
N ALA A 55 12.82 -7.46 9.42
CA ALA A 55 12.46 -7.46 10.85
C ALA A 55 12.59 -8.85 11.47
N ALA A 56 12.14 -9.89 10.77
CA ALA A 56 12.29 -11.28 11.19
C ALA A 56 13.77 -11.66 11.34
N GLN A 57 14.61 -11.29 10.37
CA GLN A 57 16.06 -11.56 10.45
C GLN A 57 16.69 -10.87 11.67
N ARG A 58 16.41 -9.57 11.87
CA ARG A 58 16.91 -8.83 13.05
C ARG A 58 16.47 -9.48 14.38
N ALA A 59 15.27 -10.06 14.41
CA ALA A 59 14.79 -10.76 15.60
C ALA A 59 15.54 -12.09 15.82
N LEU A 60 15.81 -12.84 14.76
CA LEU A 60 16.62 -14.06 14.83
C LEU A 60 18.04 -13.78 15.32
N ASP A 61 18.71 -12.75 14.77
CA ASP A 61 20.06 -12.38 15.18
C ASP A 61 20.13 -12.04 16.67
N LYS A 62 19.12 -11.34 17.19
CA LYS A 62 19.00 -11.01 18.63
C LYS A 62 18.85 -12.26 19.50
N LEU A 63 18.20 -13.31 19.01
CA LEU A 63 18.08 -14.57 19.75
C LEU A 63 19.40 -15.34 19.79
N GLN A 64 20.21 -15.26 18.73
CA GLN A 64 21.52 -15.92 18.66
C GLN A 64 22.58 -15.27 19.55
N GLN A 65 22.39 -13.99 19.91
CA GLN A 65 23.30 -13.23 20.78
C GLN A 65 22.97 -13.37 22.28
N ARG A 66 22.01 -14.23 22.64
CA ARG A 66 21.63 -14.52 24.03
C ARG A 66 22.30 -15.81 24.49
#